data_AF-A0A520LR51-F1
#
_entry.id   AF-A0A520LR51-F1
#
_cell.length_a   1.000
_cell.length_b   1.000
_cell.length_c   1.000
_cell.angle_alpha   90.00
_cell.angle_beta   90.00
_cell.angle_gamma   90.00
#
_symmetry.space_group_name_H-M   'P 1'
#
loop_
_entity.id
_entity.type
_entity.pdbx_description
1 polymer ?
#
loop_
_entity_poly.entity_id
_entity_poly.type
_entity_poly.pdbx_seq_one_letter_code
_entity_poly.pdbx_strand_id
1 'polypeptide(L)'
;MHKKISLLLLLSTSLVISADHHPLKDDKSNKETKKMEMEKRGMWKPEDCKKISQTSGAYLYFSGEAFKKRSSLEKDGNQIDAEKAFSEARALAELAANFAKNFEAYCKK
;
A
#
# COMPACT_ATOMS: atom_id res chain seq x y z
N MET A 1 56.86 -12.53 4.87
CA MET A 1 56.31 -13.81 4.39
C MET A 1 55.22 -13.53 3.38
N HIS A 2 55.45 -13.95 2.14
CA HIS A 2 54.51 -13.90 1.02
C HIS A 2 53.29 -14.81 1.31
N LYS A 3 52.09 -14.62 0.78
CA LYS A 3 51.79 -14.65 -0.66
C LYS A 3 50.33 -14.19 -0.89
N LYS A 4 50.15 -13.32 -1.88
CA LYS A 4 48.87 -13.13 -2.60
C LYS A 4 48.53 -14.45 -3.32
N ILE A 5 47.28 -14.89 -3.25
CA ILE A 5 46.73 -15.99 -4.06
C ILE A 5 45.46 -15.42 -4.69
N SER A 6 45.59 -14.78 -5.85
CA SER A 6 45.47 -15.36 -7.20
C SER A 6 44.01 -15.41 -7.65
N LEU A 7 43.69 -14.41 -8.46
CA LEU A 7 42.56 -14.34 -9.38
C LEU A 7 42.65 -15.49 -10.41
N LEU A 8 41.48 -15.88 -10.93
CA LEU A 8 41.17 -16.45 -12.26
C LEU A 8 40.84 -17.96 -12.47
N LEU A 9 39.80 -18.11 -13.32
CA LEU A 9 39.22 -19.26 -14.04
C LEU A 9 38.41 -20.27 -13.20
N LEU A 10 37.14 -20.54 -13.52
CA LEU A 10 36.68 -21.09 -14.81
C LEU A 10 35.28 -20.59 -15.23
N LEU A 11 35.22 -20.08 -16.46
CA LEU A 11 34.03 -20.06 -17.30
C LEU A 11 33.55 -21.50 -17.53
N SER A 12 32.34 -21.82 -17.08
CA SER A 12 31.57 -22.90 -17.68
C SER A 12 30.18 -22.36 -18.03
N THR A 13 30.11 -21.76 -19.22
CA THR A 13 28.86 -21.54 -19.91
C THR A 13 28.24 -22.90 -20.27
N SER A 14 27.26 -23.35 -19.50
CA SER A 14 26.24 -24.22 -20.07
C SER A 14 25.30 -23.33 -20.87
N LEU A 15 25.57 -23.23 -22.17
CA LEU A 15 24.57 -22.90 -23.16
C LEU A 15 23.42 -23.91 -23.03
N VAL A 16 22.32 -23.48 -22.43
CA VAL A 16 21.02 -24.03 -22.76
C VAL A 16 20.28 -22.94 -23.52
N ILE A 17 20.46 -22.97 -24.84
CA ILE A 17 19.49 -22.41 -25.76
C ILE A 17 18.30 -23.36 -25.70
N SER A 18 17.18 -22.91 -25.14
CA SER A 18 15.91 -23.13 -25.82
C SER A 18 15.24 -21.78 -25.97
N ALA A 19 15.11 -21.40 -27.23
CA ALA A 19 14.17 -20.38 -27.65
C ALA A 19 12.76 -20.84 -27.28
N ASP A 20 11.99 -19.91 -26.72
CA ASP A 20 10.58 -19.77 -27.02
C ASP A 20 10.17 -18.38 -26.54
N HIS A 21 10.29 -17.43 -27.47
CA HIS A 21 9.69 -16.11 -27.36
C HIS A 21 8.17 -16.28 -27.60
N HIS A 22 7.47 -16.82 -26.62
CA HIS A 22 6.01 -16.74 -26.60
C HIS A 22 5.64 -15.33 -26.12
N PRO A 23 4.98 -14.48 -26.92
CA PRO A 23 4.27 -13.36 -26.33
C PRO A 23 3.20 -13.97 -25.43
N LEU A 24 3.30 -13.71 -24.12
CA LEU A 24 2.23 -13.95 -23.13
C LEU A 24 0.98 -13.18 -23.58
N LYS A 25 0.21 -13.75 -24.51
CA LYS A 25 -1.10 -13.23 -24.94
C LYS A 25 -2.22 -13.66 -23.99
N ASP A 26 -1.93 -14.55 -23.03
CA ASP A 26 -2.92 -15.07 -22.07
C ASP A 26 -3.10 -14.20 -20.81
N ASP A 27 -2.13 -13.34 -20.47
CA ASP A 27 -2.24 -12.51 -19.25
C ASP A 27 -3.35 -11.46 -19.36
N LYS A 28 -3.61 -10.93 -20.56
CA LYS A 28 -4.59 -9.87 -20.77
C LYS A 28 -6.02 -10.39 -20.69
N SER A 29 -6.28 -11.54 -21.33
CA SER A 29 -7.58 -12.23 -21.31
C SER A 29 -7.96 -12.68 -19.89
N ASN A 30 -7.04 -13.30 -19.16
CA ASN A 30 -7.30 -13.76 -17.78
C ASN A 30 -7.55 -12.59 -16.82
N LYS A 31 -6.77 -11.49 -16.95
CA LYS A 31 -6.96 -10.27 -16.15
C LYS A 31 -8.29 -9.59 -16.42
N GLU A 32 -8.72 -9.49 -17.68
CA GLU A 32 -10.02 -8.93 -18.05
C GLU A 32 -11.18 -9.81 -17.56
N THR A 33 -11.03 -11.13 -17.62
CA THR A 33 -12.04 -12.07 -17.14
C THR A 33 -12.21 -11.99 -15.62
N LYS A 34 -11.11 -11.94 -14.86
CA LYS A 34 -11.13 -11.72 -13.40
C LYS A 34 -11.74 -10.37 -13.03
N LYS A 35 -11.43 -9.31 -13.78
CA LYS A 35 -11.99 -7.97 -13.55
C LYS A 35 -13.52 -7.97 -13.75
N MET A 36 -14.01 -8.56 -14.85
CA MET A 36 -15.46 -8.70 -15.08
C MET A 36 -16.13 -9.55 -14.00
N GLU A 37 -15.49 -10.62 -13.52
CA GLU A 37 -16.03 -11.45 -12.45
C GLU A 37 -16.14 -10.69 -11.12
N MET A 38 -15.14 -9.86 -10.80
CA MET A 38 -15.17 -8.99 -9.63
C MET A 38 -16.30 -7.96 -9.71
N GLU A 39 -16.42 -7.28 -10.86
CA GLU A 39 -17.45 -6.27 -11.10
C GLU A 39 -18.86 -6.89 -11.05
N LYS A 40 -19.06 -8.11 -11.59
CA LYS A 40 -20.33 -8.85 -11.49
C LYS A 40 -20.75 -9.18 -10.05
N ARG A 41 -19.79 -9.30 -9.13
CA ARG A 41 -20.05 -9.54 -7.70
C ARG A 41 -20.28 -8.24 -6.92
N GLY A 42 -20.36 -7.09 -7.61
CA GLY A 42 -20.52 -5.78 -6.98
C GLY A 42 -19.24 -5.25 -6.33
N MET A 43 -18.09 -5.90 -6.55
CA MET A 43 -16.81 -5.45 -6.02
C MET A 43 -16.23 -4.33 -6.88
N TRP A 44 -15.48 -3.45 -6.23
CA TRP A 44 -14.76 -2.38 -6.91
C TRP A 44 -13.53 -2.90 -7.65
N LYS A 45 -13.04 -2.11 -8.61
CA LYS A 45 -11.83 -2.42 -9.36
C LYS A 45 -10.62 -2.46 -8.41
N PRO A 46 -9.63 -3.34 -8.64
CA PRO A 46 -8.44 -3.43 -7.80
C PRO A 46 -7.73 -2.08 -7.60
N GLU A 47 -7.69 -1.24 -8.64
CA GLU A 47 -7.06 0.07 -8.58
C GLU A 47 -7.79 1.03 -7.63
N ASP A 48 -9.11 0.96 -7.57
CA ASP A 48 -9.92 1.79 -6.67
C ASP A 48 -9.83 1.26 -5.24
N CYS A 49 -9.80 -0.06 -5.05
CA CYS A 49 -9.53 -0.68 -3.75
C CYS A 49 -8.17 -0.27 -3.18
N LYS A 50 -7.13 -0.20 -4.02
CA LYS A 50 -5.81 0.31 -3.62
C LYS A 50 -5.89 1.76 -3.15
N LYS A 51 -6.59 2.64 -3.89
CA LYS A 51 -6.77 4.05 -3.51
C LYS A 51 -7.47 4.17 -2.16
N ILE A 52 -8.57 3.44 -1.94
CA ILE A 52 -9.31 3.46 -0.68
C ILE A 52 -8.44 3.05 0.50
N SER A 53 -7.68 1.96 0.35
CA SER A 53 -6.75 1.50 1.38
C SER A 53 -5.67 2.54 1.69
N GLN A 54 -5.07 3.15 0.65
CA GLN A 54 -4.08 4.21 0.83
C GLN A 54 -4.67 5.46 1.50
N THR A 55 -5.87 5.87 1.11
CA THR A 55 -6.57 7.01 1.71
C THR A 55 -6.92 6.75 3.18
N SER A 56 -7.36 5.54 3.53
CA SER A 56 -7.56 5.14 4.92
C SER A 56 -6.27 5.31 5.74
N GLY A 57 -5.15 4.79 5.23
CA GLY A 57 -3.84 4.95 5.87
C GLY A 57 -3.39 6.40 6.00
N ALA A 58 -3.63 7.24 4.97
CA ALA A 58 -3.28 8.65 5.01
C ALA A 58 -4.07 9.41 6.09
N TYR A 59 -5.40 9.21 6.18
CA TYR A 59 -6.20 9.82 7.24
C TYR A 59 -5.76 9.35 8.64
N LEU A 60 -5.43 8.07 8.80
CA LEU A 60 -4.93 7.54 10.06
C LEU A 60 -3.59 8.17 10.45
N TYR A 61 -2.68 8.36 9.48
CA TYR A 61 -1.41 9.06 9.70
C TYR A 61 -1.64 10.49 10.19
N PHE A 62 -2.48 11.27 9.49
CA PHE A 62 -2.76 12.66 9.87
C PHE A 62 -3.49 12.76 11.22
N SER A 63 -4.36 11.79 11.54
CA SER A 63 -4.94 11.68 12.88
C SER A 63 -3.85 11.56 13.96
N GLY A 64 -2.85 10.71 13.74
CA GLY A 64 -1.69 10.58 14.62
C GLY A 64 -0.89 11.88 14.77
N GLU A 65 -0.65 12.61 13.69
CA GLU A 65 0.03 13.91 13.74
C GLU A 65 -0.78 14.96 14.53
N ALA A 66 -2.10 14.98 14.36
CA ALA A 66 -2.99 15.86 15.13
C ALA A 66 -2.99 15.51 16.63
N PHE A 67 -2.92 14.23 17.00
CA PHE A 67 -2.72 13.81 18.39
C PHE A 67 -1.37 14.24 18.97
N LYS A 68 -0.29 14.18 18.19
CA LYS A 68 1.03 14.70 18.62
C LYS A 68 0.97 16.21 18.84
N LYS A 69 0.32 16.95 17.94
CA LYS A 69 0.10 18.40 18.07
C LYS A 69 -0.70 18.74 19.32
N ARG A 70 -1.80 18.02 19.59
CA ARG A 70 -2.57 18.14 20.84
C ARG A 70 -1.66 17.98 22.05
N SER A 71 -0.85 16.92 22.10
CA SER A 71 0.04 16.67 23.25
C SER A 71 1.06 17.79 23.46
N SER A 72 1.54 18.42 22.39
CA SER A 72 2.40 19.62 22.50
C SER A 72 1.63 20.80 23.10
N LEU A 73 0.44 21.09 22.58
CA LEU A 73 -0.39 22.22 23.03
C LEU A 73 -0.82 22.07 24.51
N GLU A 74 -1.09 20.86 24.97
CA GLU A 74 -1.39 20.58 26.38
C GLU A 74 -0.19 20.90 27.29
N LYS A 75 1.03 20.56 26.86
CA LYS A 75 2.26 20.88 27.61
C LYS A 75 2.52 22.38 27.65
N ASP A 76 2.14 23.09 26.61
CA ASP A 76 2.27 24.56 26.51
C ASP A 76 1.12 25.31 27.21
N GLY A 77 0.15 24.60 27.80
CA GLY A 77 -1.00 25.18 28.50
C GLY A 77 -2.09 25.75 27.58
N ASN A 78 -2.00 25.54 26.27
CA ASN A 78 -2.97 26.04 25.29
C ASN A 78 -4.13 25.04 25.10
N GLN A 79 -5.04 25.02 26.08
CA GLN A 79 -6.17 24.07 26.13
C GLN A 79 -7.16 24.23 24.97
N ILE A 80 -7.44 25.46 24.52
CA ILE A 80 -8.42 25.69 23.44
C ILE A 80 -7.92 25.08 22.13
N ASP A 81 -6.65 25.30 21.78
CA ASP A 81 -6.11 24.74 20.54
C ASP A 81 -5.80 23.25 20.67
N ALA A 82 -5.48 22.75 21.86
CA ALA A 82 -5.38 21.32 22.12
C ALA A 82 -6.72 20.60 21.83
N GLU A 83 -7.84 21.16 22.28
CA GLU A 83 -9.17 20.59 22.03
C GLU A 83 -9.55 20.61 20.54
N LYS A 84 -9.16 21.67 19.82
CA LYS A 84 -9.32 21.72 18.35
C LYS A 84 -8.51 20.62 17.66
N ALA A 85 -7.23 20.45 18.04
CA ALA A 85 -6.37 19.41 17.49
C ALA A 85 -6.90 18.01 17.83
N PHE A 86 -7.50 17.83 19.01
CA PHE A 86 -8.15 16.58 19.38
C PHE A 86 -9.38 16.27 18.51
N SER A 87 -10.23 17.27 18.29
CA SER A 87 -11.41 17.15 17.42
C SER A 87 -11.02 16.80 15.98
N GLU A 88 -9.98 17.45 15.46
CA GLU A 88 -9.38 17.14 14.16
C GLU A 88 -8.87 15.69 14.12
N ALA A 89 -8.11 15.27 15.13
CA ALA A 89 -7.58 13.91 15.21
C ALA A 89 -8.70 12.85 15.18
N ARG A 90 -9.79 13.09 15.91
CA ARG A 90 -10.97 12.19 15.89
C ARG A 90 -11.65 12.15 14.54
N ALA A 91 -11.92 13.30 13.92
CA ALA A 91 -12.56 13.35 12.61
C ALA A 91 -11.75 12.59 11.54
N LEU A 92 -10.42 12.74 11.56
CA LEU A 92 -9.52 12.02 10.67
C LEU A 92 -9.52 10.50 10.95
N ALA A 93 -9.53 10.08 12.21
CA ALA A 93 -9.62 8.67 12.57
C ALA A 93 -10.95 8.04 12.11
N GLU A 94 -12.05 8.78 12.23
CA GLU A 94 -13.36 8.34 11.76
C GLU A 94 -13.40 8.19 10.23
N LEU A 95 -12.84 9.16 9.49
CA LEU A 95 -12.66 9.03 8.05
C LEU A 95 -11.83 7.80 7.68
N ALA A 96 -10.70 7.58 8.37
CA ALA A 96 -9.87 6.40 8.14
C ALA A 96 -10.66 5.10 8.32
N ALA A 97 -11.45 5.01 9.39
CA ALA A 97 -12.31 3.86 9.68
C ALA A 97 -13.41 3.66 8.64
N ASN A 98 -14.02 4.74 8.15
CA ASN A 98 -15.04 4.68 7.11
C ASN A 98 -14.47 4.18 5.77
N PHE A 99 -13.26 4.63 5.40
CA PHE A 99 -12.57 4.09 4.22
C PHE A 99 -12.19 2.62 4.40
N ALA A 100 -11.78 2.20 5.60
CA ALA A 100 -11.53 0.79 5.89
C ALA A 100 -12.80 -0.06 5.75
N LYS A 101 -13.94 0.41 6.27
CA LYS A 101 -15.25 -0.25 6.10
C LYS A 101 -15.66 -0.34 4.63
N ASN A 102 -15.42 0.70 3.83
CA ASN A 102 -15.68 0.66 2.39
C ASN A 102 -14.80 -0.40 1.70
N PHE A 103 -13.54 -0.54 2.11
CA PHE A 103 -12.69 -1.61 1.60
C PHE A 103 -13.25 -2.99 1.97
N GLU A 104 -13.70 -3.19 3.20
CA GLU A 104 -14.31 -4.46 3.61
C GLU A 104 -15.57 -4.78 2.81
N ALA A 105 -16.43 -3.79 2.58
CA ALA A 105 -17.68 -3.97 1.87
C ALA A 105 -17.51 -4.23 0.36
N TYR A 106 -16.54 -3.56 -0.29
CA TYR A 106 -16.46 -3.53 -1.75
C TYR A 106 -15.20 -4.17 -2.33
N CYS A 107 -14.21 -4.53 -1.51
CA CYS A 107 -12.90 -5.00 -1.99
C CYS A 107 -12.47 -6.34 -1.39
N LYS A 108 -13.08 -6.78 -0.28
CA LYS A 108 -12.78 -8.06 0.36
C LYS A 108 -13.65 -9.15 -0.25
N LYS A 109 -13.03 -10.29 -0.60
CA LYS A 109 -13.72 -11.49 -1.09
C LYS A 109 -14.31 -12.31 0.04
#